data_AF-D4Z2K2-F1
#
_entry.id   AF-D4Z2K2-F1
#
_cell.length_a   1.000
_cell.length_b   1.000
_cell.length_c   1.000
_cell.angle_alpha   90.00
_cell.angle_beta   90.00
_cell.angle_gamma   90.00
#
_symmetry.space_group_name_H-M   'P 1'
#
loop_
_entity.id
_entity.type
_entity.pdbx_description
1 polymer ?
#
loop_
_entity_poly.entity_id
_entity_poly.type
_entity_poly.pdbx_seq_one_letter_code
_entity_poly.pdbx_strand_id
1 'polypeptide(L)'
;MILGALDQLPTHGTLLVGEASTMNEFLDRCAAQVDNYTANEAAKAFALTFDGMFERQLSRWASGHGVTAKGWEKLLKGCAQIASLDLAAMAIDDDLNELHLVANVVRHGDGRSCDELKAHAPRLWDNPSLDYYDLAPGPVPVSDELRIRLDDLRRYARAVTRFWGHVDPLPNAVLDPPY
;
A
#
# COMPACT_ATOMS: atom_id res chain seq x y z
N MET A 1 5.33 -8.83 11.95
CA MET A 1 5.83 -7.63 12.65
C MET A 1 5.12 -6.37 12.17
N ILE A 2 5.04 -6.10 10.86
CA ILE A 2 4.37 -4.90 10.31
C ILE A 2 2.85 -4.89 10.58
N LEU A 3 2.13 -5.98 10.29
CA LEU A 3 0.69 -6.05 10.54
C LEU A 3 0.35 -5.89 12.03
N GLY A 4 1.13 -6.52 12.91
CA GLY A 4 0.96 -6.34 14.36
C GLY A 4 1.26 -4.92 14.84
N ALA A 5 2.07 -4.14 14.13
CA ALA A 5 2.29 -2.72 14.45
C ALA A 5 1.08 -1.87 14.01
N LEU A 6 0.47 -2.19 12.87
CA LEU A 6 -0.73 -1.50 12.39
C LEU A 6 -1.98 -1.85 13.22
N ASP A 7 -2.12 -3.11 13.64
CA ASP A 7 -3.19 -3.55 14.54
C ASP A 7 -3.15 -2.84 15.91
N GLN A 8 -2.00 -2.23 16.26
CA GLN A 8 -1.82 -1.45 17.48
C GLN A 8 -2.13 0.05 17.30
N LEU A 9 -2.28 0.52 16.06
CA LEU A 9 -2.64 1.92 15.83
C LEU A 9 -4.14 2.10 16.08
N PRO A 10 -4.53 3.07 16.92
CA PRO A 10 -5.94 3.36 17.15
C PRO A 10 -6.58 3.77 15.82
N THR A 11 -7.74 3.18 15.54
CA THR A 11 -8.60 3.56 14.43
C THR A 11 -10.03 3.64 14.92
N HIS A 12 -10.74 4.62 14.40
CA HIS A 12 -12.12 4.94 14.74
C HIS A 12 -12.95 4.80 13.47
N GLY A 13 -14.22 4.41 13.63
CA GLY A 13 -15.14 4.29 12.50
C GLY A 13 -15.56 5.66 11.96
N THR A 14 -16.85 5.86 11.76
CA THR A 14 -17.37 7.15 11.27
C THR A 14 -17.01 8.29 12.22
N LEU A 15 -16.32 9.30 11.69
CA LEU A 15 -15.98 10.53 12.40
C LEU A 15 -17.23 11.40 12.53
N LEU A 16 -17.51 11.87 13.75
CA LEU A 16 -18.61 12.78 14.01
C LEU A 16 -18.23 14.21 13.62
N VAL A 17 -18.95 14.77 12.67
CA VAL A 17 -18.81 16.15 12.18
C VAL A 17 -19.89 17.06 12.77
N GLY A 18 -19.54 18.33 13.03
CA GLY A 18 -20.43 19.35 13.56
C GLY A 18 -19.96 19.95 14.89
N GLU A 19 -20.76 20.85 15.46
CA GLU A 19 -20.48 21.46 16.76
C GLU A 19 -20.50 20.40 17.87
N ALA A 20 -19.54 20.46 18.80
CA ALA A 20 -19.52 19.60 19.97
C ALA A 20 -20.30 20.27 21.10
N SER A 21 -21.08 19.49 21.85
CA SER A 21 -21.88 19.99 22.97
C SER A 21 -21.00 20.32 24.17
N THR A 22 -19.79 19.77 24.23
CA THR A 22 -18.84 19.97 25.33
C THR A 22 -17.39 20.01 24.82
N MET A 23 -16.49 20.57 25.64
CA MET A 23 -15.05 20.55 25.36
C MET A 23 -14.48 19.11 25.29
N ASN A 24 -14.92 18.21 26.17
CA ASN A 24 -14.44 16.82 26.14
C ASN A 24 -14.85 16.12 24.84
N GLU A 25 -16.12 16.29 24.43
CA GLU A 25 -16.60 15.75 23.17
C GLU A 25 -15.83 16.30 21.96
N PHE A 26 -15.48 17.59 21.98
CA PHE A 26 -14.62 18.19 20.96
C PHE A 26 -13.24 17.52 20.94
N LEU A 27 -12.58 17.38 22.09
CA LEU A 27 -11.26 16.75 22.20
C LEU A 27 -11.27 15.28 21.75
N ASP A 28 -12.31 14.53 22.10
CA ASP A 28 -12.48 13.13 21.68
C ASP A 28 -12.62 13.02 20.15
N ARG A 29 -13.39 13.91 19.52
CA ARG A 29 -13.52 13.98 18.04
C ARG A 29 -12.19 14.32 17.37
N CYS A 30 -11.44 15.28 17.91
CA CYS A 30 -10.11 15.63 17.42
C CYS A 30 -9.13 14.46 17.55
N ALA A 31 -9.13 13.76 18.69
CA ALA A 31 -8.29 12.58 18.90
C ALA A 31 -8.59 11.49 17.87
N ALA A 32 -9.87 11.21 17.62
CA ALA A 32 -10.28 10.22 16.63
C ALA A 32 -9.81 10.56 15.21
N GLN A 33 -9.87 11.85 14.83
CA GLN A 33 -9.36 12.31 13.54
C GLN A 33 -7.84 12.15 13.43
N VAL A 34 -7.10 12.53 14.48
CA VAL A 34 -5.62 12.41 14.51
C VAL A 34 -5.18 10.94 14.46
N ASP A 35 -5.89 10.07 15.18
CA ASP A 35 -5.63 8.62 15.19
C ASP A 35 -5.81 8.03 13.78
N ASN A 36 -6.95 8.30 13.13
CA ASN A 36 -7.23 7.82 11.77
C ASN A 36 -6.26 8.38 10.72
N TYR A 37 -5.85 9.64 10.88
CA TYR A 37 -4.85 10.25 10.02
C TYR A 37 -3.49 9.57 10.19
N THR A 38 -3.04 9.41 11.43
CA THR A 38 -1.76 8.76 11.76
C THR A 38 -1.72 7.31 11.28
N ALA A 39 -2.82 6.57 11.44
CA ALA A 39 -2.94 5.20 10.94
C ALA A 39 -2.78 5.14 9.41
N ASN A 40 -3.37 6.08 8.67
CA ASN A 40 -3.23 6.16 7.22
C ASN A 40 -1.79 6.50 6.78
N GLU A 41 -1.16 7.48 7.44
CA GLU A 41 0.22 7.85 7.14
C GLU A 41 1.20 6.72 7.44
N ALA A 42 0.98 5.99 8.54
CA ALA A 42 1.73 4.76 8.81
C ALA A 42 1.52 3.72 7.71
N ALA A 43 0.28 3.52 7.25
CA ALA A 43 -0.04 2.59 6.18
C ALA A 43 0.67 2.96 4.85
N LYS A 44 0.66 4.25 4.48
CA LYS A 44 1.43 4.79 3.34
C LYS A 44 2.92 4.51 3.47
N ALA A 45 3.51 4.75 4.65
CA ALA A 45 4.91 4.47 4.90
C ALA A 45 5.26 2.97 4.77
N PHE A 46 4.38 2.08 5.21
CA PHE A 46 4.58 0.63 5.04
C PHE A 46 4.45 0.20 3.58
N ALA A 47 3.47 0.69 2.83
CA ALA A 47 3.35 0.42 1.39
C ALA A 47 4.61 0.86 0.64
N LEU A 48 5.08 2.09 0.90
CA LEU A 48 6.32 2.63 0.34
C LEU A 48 7.54 1.75 0.67
N THR A 49 7.61 1.24 1.90
CA THR A 49 8.69 0.37 2.35
C THR A 49 8.62 -0.99 1.67
N PHE A 50 7.43 -1.60 1.56
CA PHE A 50 7.25 -2.89 0.89
C PHE A 50 7.66 -2.83 -0.57
N ASP A 51 7.15 -1.85 -1.31
CA ASP A 51 7.53 -1.62 -2.72
C ASP A 51 9.05 -1.44 -2.86
N GLY A 52 9.64 -0.50 -2.11
CA GLY A 52 11.06 -0.19 -2.24
C GLY A 52 11.97 -1.37 -1.88
N MET A 53 11.59 -2.19 -0.89
CA MET A 53 12.32 -3.42 -0.59
C MET A 53 12.16 -4.47 -1.70
N PHE A 54 10.93 -4.65 -2.19
CA PHE A 54 10.61 -5.64 -3.21
C PHE A 54 11.31 -5.31 -4.54
N GLU A 55 11.21 -4.08 -5.03
CA GLU A 55 11.88 -3.63 -6.26
C GLU A 55 13.41 -3.80 -6.15
N ARG A 56 13.99 -3.48 -5.00
CA ARG A 56 15.43 -3.70 -4.74
C ARG A 56 15.80 -5.18 -4.76
N GLN A 57 14.97 -6.06 -4.20
CA GLN A 57 15.19 -7.50 -4.21
C GLN A 57 15.09 -8.04 -5.65
N LEU A 58 14.06 -7.66 -6.40
CA LEU A 58 13.91 -7.99 -7.82
C LEU A 58 15.13 -7.54 -8.62
N SER A 59 15.56 -6.29 -8.45
CA SER A 59 16.72 -5.73 -9.16
C SER A 59 17.99 -6.54 -8.93
N ARG A 60 18.24 -6.92 -7.67
CA ARG A 60 19.40 -7.73 -7.27
C ARG A 60 19.33 -9.14 -7.83
N TRP A 61 18.15 -9.75 -7.75
CA TRP A 61 17.94 -11.11 -8.22
C TRP A 61 18.04 -11.20 -9.75
N ALA A 62 17.42 -10.26 -10.48
CA ALA A 62 17.56 -10.11 -11.93
C ALA A 62 19.04 -9.94 -12.34
N SER A 63 19.77 -9.07 -11.64
CA SER A 63 21.20 -8.85 -11.90
C SER A 63 22.02 -10.11 -11.69
N GLY A 64 21.72 -10.91 -10.65
CA GLY A 64 22.35 -12.21 -10.40
C GLY A 64 22.10 -13.23 -11.51
N HIS A 65 21.03 -13.06 -12.30
CA HIS A 65 20.67 -13.89 -13.45
C HIS A 65 21.03 -13.24 -14.80
N GLY A 66 21.82 -12.16 -14.81
CA GLY A 66 22.29 -11.49 -16.03
C GLY A 66 21.24 -10.63 -16.74
N VAL A 67 20.10 -10.33 -16.09
CA VAL A 67 19.06 -9.46 -16.65
C VAL A 67 19.35 -8.00 -16.32
N THR A 68 19.33 -7.14 -17.35
CA THR A 68 19.59 -5.68 -17.25
C THR A 68 18.33 -4.82 -17.42
N ALA A 69 17.15 -5.44 -17.28
CA ALA A 69 15.87 -4.75 -17.40
C ALA A 69 15.79 -3.54 -16.46
N LYS A 70 15.33 -2.40 -17.00
CA LYS A 70 15.11 -1.16 -16.25
C LYS A 70 13.64 -0.78 -16.28
N GLY A 71 13.18 -0.22 -15.17
CA GLY A 71 11.78 0.13 -14.96
C GLY A 71 10.97 -1.07 -14.46
N TRP A 72 10.00 -0.77 -13.60
CA TRP A 72 9.18 -1.72 -12.87
C TRP A 72 8.62 -2.86 -13.72
N GLU A 73 7.83 -2.54 -14.75
CA GLU A 73 7.13 -3.54 -15.58
C GLU A 73 8.11 -4.55 -16.21
N LYS A 74 9.20 -4.04 -16.79
CA LYS A 74 10.22 -4.88 -17.43
C LYS A 74 10.97 -5.72 -16.41
N LEU A 75 11.25 -5.15 -15.24
CA LEU A 75 11.93 -5.85 -14.16
C LEU A 75 11.07 -6.98 -13.59
N LEU A 76 9.81 -6.69 -13.24
CA LEU A 76 8.87 -7.67 -12.70
C LEU A 76 8.65 -8.82 -13.70
N LYS A 77 8.35 -8.48 -14.97
CA LYS A 77 8.16 -9.46 -16.04
C LYS A 77 9.41 -10.30 -16.28
N GLY A 78 10.59 -9.66 -16.33
CA GLY A 78 11.86 -10.37 -16.50
C GLY A 78 12.12 -11.34 -15.36
N CYS A 79 11.82 -10.94 -14.12
CA CYS A 79 11.97 -11.84 -12.97
C CYS A 79 10.98 -13.01 -13.02
N ALA A 80 9.70 -12.75 -13.31
CA ALA A 80 8.71 -13.82 -13.47
C ALA A 80 9.12 -14.82 -14.55
N GLN A 81 9.68 -14.36 -15.67
CA GLN A 81 10.20 -15.22 -16.73
C GLN A 81 11.37 -16.09 -16.28
N ILE A 82 12.35 -15.53 -15.55
CA ILE A 82 13.46 -16.31 -14.99
C ILE A 82 12.92 -17.43 -14.08
N ALA A 83 11.93 -17.12 -13.24
CA ALA A 83 11.33 -18.07 -12.31
C ALA A 83 10.25 -18.96 -12.94
N SER A 84 9.96 -18.82 -14.24
CA SER A 84 8.87 -19.53 -14.93
C SER A 84 7.50 -19.36 -14.24
N LEU A 85 7.22 -18.15 -13.74
CA LEU A 85 5.96 -17.81 -13.06
C LEU A 85 4.96 -17.15 -14.01
N ASP A 86 3.69 -17.50 -13.84
CA ASP A 86 2.55 -16.80 -14.41
C ASP A 86 1.86 -15.98 -13.31
N LEU A 87 2.18 -14.69 -13.25
CA LEU A 87 1.70 -13.77 -12.21
C LEU A 87 0.18 -13.58 -12.24
N ALA A 88 -0.43 -13.68 -13.42
CA ALA A 88 -1.88 -13.56 -13.59
C ALA A 88 -2.57 -14.82 -13.08
N ALA A 89 -2.07 -16.01 -13.42
CA ALA A 89 -2.59 -17.27 -12.89
C ALA A 89 -2.42 -17.39 -11.35
N MET A 90 -1.39 -16.75 -10.80
CA MET A 90 -1.16 -16.65 -9.36
C MET A 90 -2.01 -15.58 -8.66
N ALA A 91 -2.75 -14.76 -9.43
CA ALA A 91 -3.55 -13.63 -8.96
C ALA A 91 -2.75 -12.66 -8.07
N ILE A 92 -1.50 -12.34 -8.46
CA ILE A 92 -0.65 -11.38 -7.75
C ILE A 92 -0.20 -10.19 -8.61
N ASP A 93 -0.41 -10.24 -9.93
CA ASP A 93 0.04 -9.19 -10.85
C ASP A 93 -0.60 -7.83 -10.53
N ASP A 94 -1.93 -7.80 -10.42
CA ASP A 94 -2.67 -6.57 -10.10
C ASP A 94 -2.25 -5.98 -8.75
N ASP A 95 -2.10 -6.81 -7.71
CA ASP A 95 -1.72 -6.36 -6.37
C ASP A 95 -0.29 -5.82 -6.32
N LEU A 96 0.65 -6.40 -7.07
CA LEU A 96 2.03 -5.90 -7.16
C LEU A 96 2.09 -4.57 -7.92
N ASN A 97 1.34 -4.42 -9.01
CA ASN A 97 1.28 -3.18 -9.78
C ASN A 97 0.56 -2.06 -8.99
N GLU A 98 -0.55 -2.37 -8.31
CA GLU A 98 -1.25 -1.44 -7.42
C GLU A 98 -0.31 -0.95 -6.30
N LEU A 99 0.43 -1.86 -5.64
CA LEU A 99 1.44 -1.51 -4.64
C LEU A 99 2.51 -0.55 -5.18
N HIS A 100 3.04 -0.82 -6.38
CA HIS A 100 4.07 0.03 -6.98
C HIS A 100 3.55 1.43 -7.31
N LEU A 101 2.33 1.52 -7.84
CA LEU A 101 1.67 2.80 -8.08
C LEU A 101 1.40 3.55 -6.77
N VAL A 102 0.89 2.87 -5.74
CA VAL A 102 0.71 3.44 -4.39
C VAL A 102 2.01 4.03 -3.86
N ALA A 103 3.10 3.27 -3.89
CA ALA A 103 4.39 3.75 -3.40
C ALA A 103 4.91 4.96 -4.18
N ASN A 104 4.71 5.02 -5.49
CA ASN A 104 5.07 6.18 -6.30
C ASN A 104 4.22 7.41 -5.95
N VAL A 105 2.90 7.25 -5.74
CA VAL A 105 2.03 8.35 -5.29
C VAL A 105 2.46 8.85 -3.92
N VAL A 106 2.70 7.96 -2.96
CA VAL A 106 3.18 8.33 -1.61
C VAL A 106 4.53 9.08 -1.68
N ARG A 107 5.41 8.71 -2.61
CA ARG A 107 6.75 9.31 -2.73
C ARG A 107 6.75 10.65 -3.47
N HIS A 108 5.88 10.82 -4.45
CA HIS A 108 5.95 11.92 -5.42
C HIS A 108 4.73 12.84 -5.43
N GLY A 109 3.62 12.44 -4.81
CA GLY A 109 2.37 13.18 -4.81
C GLY A 109 1.64 13.10 -6.16
N ASP A 110 0.98 14.20 -6.51
CA ASP A 110 0.17 14.32 -7.73
C ASP A 110 1.02 14.18 -9.01
N GLY A 111 0.44 13.52 -10.01
CA GLY A 111 1.08 13.31 -11.31
C GLY A 111 0.63 12.01 -11.95
N ARG A 112 1.41 11.52 -12.92
CA ARG A 112 1.03 10.37 -13.74
C ARG A 112 0.70 9.12 -12.92
N SER A 113 1.54 8.77 -11.94
CA SER A 113 1.27 7.60 -11.08
C SER A 113 -0.03 7.76 -10.28
N CYS A 114 -0.38 8.99 -9.89
CA CYS A 114 -1.63 9.28 -9.19
C CYS A 114 -2.84 9.11 -10.12
N ASP A 115 -2.74 9.62 -11.36
CA ASP A 115 -3.79 9.46 -12.36
C ASP A 115 -4.00 7.97 -12.72
N GLU A 116 -2.90 7.25 -12.93
CA GLU A 116 -2.90 5.81 -13.22
C GLU A 116 -3.49 5.00 -12.05
N LEU A 117 -3.08 5.29 -10.81
CA LEU A 117 -3.61 4.62 -9.63
C LEU A 117 -5.10 4.92 -9.43
N LYS A 118 -5.55 6.16 -9.66
CA LYS A 118 -6.98 6.50 -9.59
C LYS A 118 -7.81 5.74 -10.61
N ALA A 119 -7.30 5.56 -11.82
CA ALA A 119 -7.98 4.77 -12.84
C ALA A 119 -8.00 3.28 -12.51
N HIS A 120 -6.90 2.75 -11.95
CA HIS A 120 -6.74 1.34 -11.62
C HIS A 120 -7.49 0.93 -10.34
N ALA A 121 -7.39 1.73 -9.28
CA ALA A 121 -7.90 1.44 -7.95
C ALA A 121 -8.65 2.65 -7.36
N PRO A 122 -9.77 3.08 -7.97
CA PRO A 122 -10.54 4.25 -7.51
C PRO A 122 -11.06 4.10 -6.08
N ARG A 123 -11.20 2.86 -5.60
CA ARG A 123 -11.58 2.51 -4.22
C ARG A 123 -10.63 3.05 -3.12
N LEU A 124 -9.42 3.48 -3.49
CA LEU A 124 -8.46 4.11 -2.57
C LEU A 124 -8.75 5.61 -2.36
N TRP A 125 -9.75 6.16 -3.07
CA TRP A 125 -10.28 7.51 -2.90
C TRP A 125 -11.79 7.45 -2.69
N ASP A 126 -12.21 7.24 -1.45
CA ASP A 126 -13.59 7.43 -1.02
C ASP A 126 -13.80 8.89 -0.61
N ASN A 127 -14.42 9.70 -1.48
CA ASN A 127 -14.85 11.06 -1.15
C ASN A 127 -16.39 11.19 -1.33
N PRO A 128 -17.15 11.59 -0.29
CA PRO A 128 -16.70 11.89 1.07
C PRO A 128 -16.33 10.62 1.85
N SER A 129 -15.17 10.62 2.51
CA SER A 129 -14.81 9.54 3.43
C SER A 129 -15.54 9.77 4.75
N LEU A 130 -16.04 8.68 5.34
CA LEU A 130 -16.72 8.73 6.63
C LEU A 130 -15.73 8.67 7.80
N ASP A 131 -14.52 8.16 7.58
CA ASP A 131 -13.55 7.85 8.63
C ASP A 131 -12.25 8.67 8.51
N TYR A 132 -12.16 9.61 7.55
CA TYR A 132 -10.95 10.38 7.35
C TYR A 132 -11.21 11.78 6.82
N TYR A 133 -10.53 12.73 7.45
CA TYR A 133 -10.39 14.09 7.00
C TYR A 133 -8.93 14.48 7.16
N ASP A 134 -8.35 15.05 6.11
CA ASP A 134 -7.00 15.59 6.19
C ASP A 134 -6.93 16.66 7.30
N LEU A 135 -5.83 16.65 8.04
CA LEU A 135 -5.53 17.64 9.07
C LEU A 135 -4.94 18.93 8.47
N ALA A 136 -4.42 18.87 7.24
CA ALA A 136 -3.82 20.01 6.58
C ALA A 136 -4.86 21.09 6.24
N PRO A 137 -4.65 22.36 6.64
CA PRO A 137 -5.54 23.44 6.27
C PRO A 137 -5.37 23.81 4.78
N GLY A 138 -6.48 23.87 4.04
CA GLY A 138 -6.52 24.37 2.65
C GLY A 138 -6.94 23.32 1.64
N PRO A 139 -6.80 23.60 0.33
CA PRO A 139 -7.05 22.62 -0.72
C PRO A 139 -6.07 21.45 -0.57
N VAL A 140 -6.63 20.26 -0.36
CA VAL A 140 -5.86 19.01 -0.20
C VAL A 140 -5.47 18.50 -1.59
N PRO A 141 -4.18 18.24 -1.86
CA PRO A 141 -3.76 17.53 -3.07
C PRO A 141 -4.46 16.19 -3.22
N VAL A 142 -4.66 15.74 -4.46
CA VAL A 142 -5.38 14.49 -4.72
C VAL A 142 -4.68 13.28 -4.10
N SER A 143 -3.35 13.27 -4.14
CA SER A 143 -2.50 12.24 -3.55
C SER A 143 -2.58 12.19 -2.02
N ASP A 144 -2.85 13.30 -1.34
CA ASP A 144 -2.96 13.34 0.12
C ASP A 144 -4.26 12.69 0.60
N GLU A 145 -5.31 12.73 -0.23
CA GLU A 145 -6.58 12.01 -0.03
C GLU A 145 -6.45 10.48 -0.18
N LEU A 146 -5.29 9.94 -0.59
CA LEU A 146 -5.08 8.50 -0.74
C LEU A 146 -5.31 7.77 0.59
N ARG A 147 -6.19 6.77 0.57
CA ARG A 147 -6.55 5.93 1.73
C ARG A 147 -6.04 4.51 1.54
N ILE A 148 -5.12 4.09 2.41
CA ILE A 148 -4.62 2.72 2.45
C ILE A 148 -5.14 2.07 3.72
N ARG A 149 -5.96 1.03 3.56
CA ARG A 149 -6.51 0.27 4.69
C ARG A 149 -5.62 -0.92 5.01
N LEU A 150 -5.84 -1.49 6.19
CA LEU A 150 -5.08 -2.65 6.63
C LEU A 150 -5.21 -3.84 5.67
N ASP A 151 -6.40 -4.05 5.10
CA ASP A 151 -6.64 -5.13 4.15
C ASP A 151 -5.90 -4.91 2.81
N ASP A 152 -5.64 -3.66 2.42
CA ASP A 152 -4.78 -3.34 1.27
C ASP A 152 -3.34 -3.77 1.55
N LEU A 153 -2.82 -3.45 2.73
CA LEU A 153 -1.47 -3.85 3.13
C LEU A 153 -1.33 -5.36 3.28
N ARG A 154 -2.37 -6.06 3.76
CA ARG A 154 -2.42 -7.52 3.79
C ARG A 154 -2.34 -8.10 2.38
N ARG A 155 -3.15 -7.59 1.44
CA ARG A 155 -3.11 -7.95 0.01
C ARG A 155 -1.71 -7.77 -0.57
N TYR A 156 -1.10 -6.60 -0.39
CA TYR A 156 0.25 -6.30 -0.90
C TYR A 156 1.33 -7.20 -0.29
N ALA A 157 1.32 -7.37 1.03
CA ALA A 157 2.27 -8.23 1.71
C ALA A 157 2.12 -9.70 1.26
N ARG A 158 0.88 -10.15 1.00
CA ARG A 158 0.59 -11.48 0.48
C ARG A 158 1.15 -11.63 -0.92
N ALA A 159 0.89 -10.67 -1.82
CA ALA A 159 1.38 -10.70 -3.19
C ALA A 159 2.93 -10.78 -3.26
N VAL A 160 3.63 -9.94 -2.50
CA VAL A 160 5.10 -9.95 -2.40
C VAL A 160 5.63 -11.29 -1.86
N THR A 161 4.97 -11.84 -0.85
CA THR A 161 5.40 -13.09 -0.21
C THR A 161 5.14 -14.28 -1.12
N ARG A 162 3.98 -14.33 -1.78
CA ARG A 162 3.65 -15.35 -2.78
C ARG A 162 4.66 -15.33 -3.93
N PHE A 163 5.02 -14.16 -4.43
CA PHE A 163 6.04 -14.03 -5.47
C PHE A 163 7.34 -14.74 -5.04
N TRP A 164 7.92 -14.36 -3.89
CA TRP A 164 9.18 -14.95 -3.44
C TRP A 164 9.04 -16.40 -3.00
N GLY A 165 7.91 -16.80 -2.42
CA GLY A 165 7.64 -18.18 -2.05
C GLY A 165 7.65 -19.12 -3.26
N HIS A 166 7.11 -18.68 -4.39
CA HIS A 166 7.16 -19.46 -5.63
C HIS A 166 8.53 -19.43 -6.33
N VAL A 167 9.36 -18.43 -6.04
CA VAL A 167 10.76 -18.38 -6.49
C VAL A 167 11.67 -19.25 -5.61
N ASP A 168 11.34 -19.42 -4.33
CA ASP A 168 12.14 -20.15 -3.35
C ASP A 168 12.06 -21.67 -3.60
N PRO A 169 13.18 -22.35 -3.93
CA PRO A 169 13.18 -23.79 -4.21
C PRO A 169 13.10 -24.66 -2.94
N LEU A 170 13.11 -24.07 -1.74
CA LEU A 170 13.15 -24.83 -0.49
C LEU A 170 11.78 -25.44 -0.14
N PRO A 171 11.74 -26.66 0.45
CA PRO A 171 10.47 -27.38 0.73
C PRO A 171 9.45 -26.67 1.62
N ASN A 172 9.87 -25.66 2.39
CA ASN A 172 9.03 -24.93 3.33
C ASN A 172 8.79 -23.48 2.90
N ALA A 173 8.97 -23.19 1.61
CA ALA A 173 8.66 -21.87 1.05
C ALA A 173 7.19 -21.52 1.31
N VAL A 174 6.94 -20.28 1.74
CA VAL A 174 5.59 -19.81 2.07
C VAL A 174 4.87 -19.42 0.79
N LEU A 175 4.04 -20.33 0.27
CA LEU A 175 3.29 -20.11 -0.99
C LEU A 175 1.96 -19.37 -0.79
N ASP A 176 1.37 -19.47 0.39
CA ASP A 176 0.16 -18.73 0.72
C ASP A 176 0.19 -18.27 2.19
N PRO A 177 0.64 -17.03 2.46
CA PRO A 177 0.69 -16.54 3.82
C PRO A 177 -0.72 -16.29 4.39
N PRO A 178 -0.94 -16.48 5.70
CA PRO A 178 -2.27 -16.50 6.30
C PRO A 178 -2.86 -15.12 6.61
N TYR A 179 -2.23 -14.02 6.18
CA TYR A 179 -2.63 -12.65 6.50
C TYR A 179 -3.27 -11.92 5.32
#